data_AF-A0A950W7A6-F1
#
_entry.id   AF-A0A950W7A6-F1
#
_cell.length_a   1.000
_cell.length_b   1.000
_cell.length_c   1.000
_cell.angle_alpha   90.00
_cell.angle_beta   90.00
_cell.angle_gamma   90.00
#
_symmetry.space_group_name_H-M   'P 1'
#
loop_
_entity.id
_entity.type
_entity.pdbx_description
1 polymer ?
#
loop_
_entity_poly.entity_id
_entity_poly.type
_entity_poly.pdbx_seq_one_letter_code
_entity_poly.pdbx_strand_id
1 'polypeptide(L)' 'PFGGGPRLCIGNSLAMMEAQLILATVAQRYSLRLVPRHPVEPQVSLTTHPRYGLPMTLQPR' A
#
# COMPACT_ATOMS: atom_id res chain seq x y z
N PRO A 1 -3.22 -6.20 11.60
CA PRO A 1 -2.38 -6.82 10.53
C PRO A 1 -1.00 -7.32 11.01
N PHE A 2 -0.42 -6.73 12.07
CA PHE A 2 0.94 -7.08 12.54
C PHE A 2 1.00 -8.19 13.61
N GLY A 3 -0.08 -8.95 13.80
CA GLY A 3 -0.20 -9.90 14.91
C GLY A 3 -0.52 -9.22 16.24
N GLY A 4 -0.16 -9.87 17.36
CA GLY A 4 -0.37 -9.37 18.72
C GLY A 4 0.39 -10.17 19.78
N GLY A 5 0.48 -9.63 20.99
CA GLY A 5 1.19 -10.27 22.11
C GLY A 5 2.71 -10.35 21.91
N PRO A 6 3.40 -11.29 22.59
CA PRO A 6 4.86 -11.41 22.56
C PRO A 6 5.46 -11.73 21.18
N ARG A 7 4.64 -12.18 20.22
CA ARG A 7 5.05 -12.45 18.82
C ARG A 7 4.46 -11.45 17.83
N LEU A 8 4.21 -10.21 18.27
CA LEU A 8 3.95 -9.09 17.37
C LEU A 8 5.06 -8.99 16.32
N CYS A 9 4.73 -8.58 15.09
CA CYS A 9 5.71 -8.32 14.05
C CYS A 9 6.78 -7.36 14.57
N ILE A 10 8.03 -7.81 14.58
CA ILE A 10 9.20 -7.02 15.00
C ILE A 10 9.37 -5.73 14.18
N GLY A 11 8.90 -5.74 12.92
CA GLY A 11 8.96 -4.60 12.01
C GLY A 11 7.78 -3.63 12.10
N ASN A 12 6.83 -3.81 13.03
CA ASN A 12 5.61 -3.00 13.09
C ASN A 12 5.88 -1.48 13.10
N SER A 13 6.75 -1.01 13.99
CA SER A 13 7.04 0.43 14.11
C SER A 13 7.73 0.99 12.87
N LEU A 14 8.64 0.22 12.26
CA LEU A 14 9.33 0.62 11.03
C LEU A 14 8.34 0.71 9.87
N ALA A 15 7.53 -0.34 9.66
CA ALA A 15 6.55 -0.39 8.58
C ALA A 15 5.54 0.77 8.67
N MET A 16 5.10 1.13 9.88
CA MET A 16 4.19 2.26 10.09
C MET A 16 4.86 3.60 9.78
N MET A 17 6.11 3.79 10.20
CA MET A 17 6.87 5.01 9.90
C MET A 17 7.07 5.17 8.39
N GLU A 18 7.51 4.13 7.69
CA GLU A 18 7.71 4.15 6.24
C GLU A 18 6.40 4.41 5.50
N ALA A 19 5.32 3.71 5.88
CA ALA A 19 4.01 3.90 5.26
C ALA A 19 3.52 5.36 5.39
N GLN A 20 3.67 5.96 6.57
CA GLN A 20 3.30 7.36 6.79
C GLN A 20 4.13 8.32 5.95
N LEU A 21 5.46 8.13 5.89
CA LEU A 21 6.35 8.98 5.08
C LEU A 21 6.05 8.86 3.58
N ILE A 22 5.87 7.64 3.08
CA ILE A 22 5.53 7.38 1.68
C ILE A 22 4.17 8.02 1.34
N LEU A 23 3.14 7.82 2.17
CA LEU A 23 1.82 8.38 1.93
C LEU A 23 1.85 9.92 1.98
N ALA A 24 2.51 10.51 2.97
CA ALA A 24 2.60 11.97 3.09
C ALA A 24 3.31 12.60 1.90
N THR A 25 4.47 12.06 1.51
CA THR A 25 5.26 12.57 0.39
C THR A 25 4.55 12.45 -0.95
N VAL A 26 3.88 11.31 -1.19
CA VAL A 26 3.12 11.09 -2.43
C VAL A 26 1.86 11.98 -2.46
N ALA A 27 1.09 12.02 -1.38
CA ALA A 27 -0.17 12.76 -1.33
C ALA A 27 -0.01 14.28 -1.35
N GLN A 28 1.16 14.81 -0.96
CA GLN A 28 1.48 16.23 -1.10
C GLN A 28 1.74 16.63 -2.55
N ARG A 29 2.28 15.72 -3.37
CA ARG A 29 2.75 16.02 -4.73
C ARG A 29 1.81 15.54 -5.82
N TYR A 30 1.01 14.51 -5.55
CA TYR A 30 0.20 13.84 -6.55
C TYR A 30 -1.19 13.45 -6.03
N SER A 31 -2.16 13.50 -6.93
CA SER A 31 -3.42 12.76 -6.85
C SER A 31 -3.29 11.50 -7.72
N LEU A 32 -3.58 10.33 -7.14
CA LEU A 32 -3.55 9.06 -7.88
C LEU A 32 -4.96 8.67 -8.32
N ARG A 33 -5.08 8.21 -9.56
CA ARG A 33 -6.31 7.61 -10.09
C ARG A 33 -6.01 6.22 -10.65
N LEU A 34 -6.85 5.25 -10.35
CA LEU A 34 -6.74 3.91 -10.95
C LEU A 34 -6.86 4.03 -12.47
N VAL A 35 -6.02 3.29 -13.20
CA VAL A 35 -6.16 3.19 -14.66
C VAL A 35 -7.57 2.71 -14.99
N PRO A 36 -8.31 3.37 -15.92
CA PRO A 36 -9.69 3.04 -16.20
C PRO A 36 -9.89 1.56 -16.54
N ARG A 37 -10.88 0.93 -15.89
CA ARG A 37 -11.26 -0.49 -16.06
C ARG A 37 -10.18 -1.50 -15.62
N HIS A 38 -9.14 -1.09 -14.90
CA HIS A 38 -8.17 -2.04 -14.34
C HIS A 38 -8.82 -2.88 -13.21
N PRO A 39 -8.80 -4.22 -13.28
CA PRO A 39 -9.39 -5.08 -12.25
C PRO A 39 -8.60 -5.03 -10.94
N VAL A 40 -9.32 -4.88 -9.83
CA VAL A 40 -8.73 -4.90 -8.48
C VAL A 40 -9.22 -6.14 -7.76
N GLU A 41 -8.48 -7.23 -7.91
CA GLU A 41 -8.79 -8.53 -7.32
C GLU A 41 -7.70 -8.96 -6.35
N PRO A 42 -8.05 -9.39 -5.13
CA PRO A 42 -7.07 -9.92 -4.18
C PRO A 42 -6.57 -11.29 -4.65
N GLN A 43 -5.25 -11.47 -4.62
CA GLN A 43 -4.58 -12.75 -4.72
C GLN A 43 -3.98 -13.11 -3.36
N VAL A 44 -4.40 -14.26 -2.84
CA VAL A 44 -3.84 -14.83 -1.62
C VAL A 44 -2.73 -15.81 -2.03
N SER A 45 -1.50 -15.52 -1.65
CA SER A 45 -0.37 -16.45 -1.73
C SER A 45 0.32 -16.54 -0.35
N LEU A 46 1.63 -16.31 -0.27
CA LEU A 46 2.32 -16.10 1.02
C LEU A 46 1.87 -14.78 1.69
N THR A 47 1.60 -13.75 0.88
CA THR A 47 1.02 -12.48 1.32
C THR A 47 -0.16 -12.12 0.41
N THR A 48 -1.13 -11.37 0.93
CA THR A 48 -2.25 -10.86 0.13
C THR A 48 -1.82 -9.63 -0.65
N HIS A 49 -2.01 -9.66 -1.97
CA HIS A 49 -1.65 -8.57 -2.87
C HIS A 49 -2.59 -8.53 -4.10
N PRO A 50 -2.63 -7.44 -4.89
CA PRO A 50 -3.44 -7.39 -6.10
C PRO A 50 -2.96 -8.38 -7.16
N ARG A 51 -3.86 -9.22 -7.68
CA ARG A 51 -3.57 -10.26 -8.69
C ARG A 51 -2.90 -9.70 -9.95
N TYR A 52 -3.31 -8.51 -10.38
CA TYR A 52 -2.90 -7.88 -11.63
C TYR A 52 -2.08 -6.61 -11.42
N GLY A 53 -1.47 -6.45 -10.24
CA GLY A 53 -0.87 -5.18 -9.82
C GLY A 53 -1.91 -4.06 -9.66
N LEU A 54 -1.44 -2.83 -9.47
CA LEU A 54 -2.30 -1.66 -9.23
C LEU A 54 -1.77 -0.41 -9.97
N PRO A 55 -1.77 -0.41 -11.31
CA PRO A 55 -1.32 0.73 -12.10
C PRO A 55 -2.20 1.96 -11.86
N MET A 56 -1.56 3.10 -11.63
CA MET A 56 -2.21 4.38 -11.35
C MET A 56 -1.73 5.46 -12.33
N THR A 57 -2.63 6.37 -12.69
CA THR A 57 -2.31 7.65 -13.30
C THR A 57 -2.02 8.66 -12.20
N LEU A 58 -0.86 9.34 -12.28
CA LEU A 58 -0.47 10.40 -11.35
C LEU A 58 -0.84 11.76 -11.94
N GLN A 59 -1.53 12.58 -11.15
CA GLN A 59 -1.82 13.98 -11.46
C GLN A 59 -1.08 14.85 -10.45
N PRO A 60 -0.17 15.75 -10.86
CA PRO A 60 0.46 16.69 -9.94
C PRO A 60 -0.58 17.50 -9.17
N ARG A 61 -0.29 17.80 -7.89
CA ARG A 61 -1.07 18.74 -7.07
C ARG A 61 -0.51 20.15 -7.15
#